data_AF-A0A497JRY9-F1
#
_entry.id   AF-A0A497JRY9-F1
#
_cell.length_a   1.000
_cell.length_b   1.000
_cell.length_c   1.000
_cell.angle_alpha   90.00
_cell.angle_beta   90.00
_cell.angle_gamma   90.00
#
_symmetry.space_group_name_H-M   'P 1'
#
loop_
_entity.id
_entity.type
_entity.pdbx_description
1 polymer ?
#
loop_
_entity_poly.entity_id
_entity_poly.type
_entity_poly.pdbx_seq_one_letter_code
_entity_poly.pdbx_strand_id
1 'polypeptide(L)'
;MRSVEEEIRLRFPRVVMSLVMVLIFWIIGIFIPPTVRGFEVPGLNISAELFLWVISMGTAAVFLIRALADSVVLIDIAIDIIIKQLGIKDEKLPKKTAREVIYIIVIILVTTAVSPLVAALEKGSTASTVITYVALVLILVFIYDIGRSLYRIVEQKAELLADRLAKAAGKKGG
;
A
#
# COMPACT_ATOMS: atom_id res chain seq x y z
N MET A 1 23.28 17.25 3.06
CA MET A 1 21.84 16.90 2.97
C MET A 1 21.41 17.21 1.56
N ARG A 2 20.90 16.23 0.81
CA ARG A 2 20.36 16.48 -0.55
C ARG A 2 19.09 17.32 -0.43
N SER A 3 18.80 18.19 -1.40
CA SER A 3 17.57 18.98 -1.36
C SER A 3 16.35 18.07 -1.54
N VAL A 4 15.21 18.45 -0.97
CA VAL A 4 13.94 17.71 -1.11
C VAL A 4 13.60 17.47 -2.59
N GLU A 5 13.90 18.44 -3.46
CA GLU A 5 13.71 18.31 -4.91
C GLU A 5 14.57 17.21 -5.53
N GLU A 6 15.84 17.12 -5.13
CA GLU A 6 16.78 16.12 -5.61
C GLU A 6 16.39 14.71 -5.16
N GLU A 7 15.87 14.58 -3.94
CA GLU A 7 15.35 13.32 -3.42
C GLU A 7 14.07 12.86 -4.14
N ILE A 8 13.14 13.78 -4.43
CA ILE A 8 11.95 13.49 -5.24
C ILE A 8 12.35 13.06 -6.66
N ARG A 9 13.24 13.81 -7.33
CA ARG A 9 13.69 13.50 -8.71
C ARG A 9 14.35 12.14 -8.83
N LEU A 10 15.01 11.67 -7.78
CA LEU A 10 15.65 10.35 -7.76
C LEU A 10 14.67 9.22 -7.43
N ARG A 11 13.78 9.44 -6.45
CA ARG A 11 12.89 8.37 -5.93
C ARG A 11 11.61 8.23 -6.74
N PHE A 12 11.02 9.32 -7.24
CA PHE A 12 9.76 9.27 -7.96
C PHE A 12 9.82 8.38 -9.22
N PRO A 13 10.81 8.54 -10.13
CA PRO A 13 10.93 7.64 -11.26
C PRO A 13 11.16 6.19 -10.84
N ARG A 14 11.91 5.98 -9.75
CA ARG A 14 12.19 4.64 -9.22
C ARG A 14 10.94 3.93 -8.70
N VAL A 15 10.07 4.65 -7.99
CA VAL A 15 8.76 4.15 -7.54
C VAL A 15 7.89 3.80 -8.73
N VAL A 16 7.80 4.69 -9.71
CA VAL A 16 7.00 4.47 -10.93
C VAL A 16 7.50 3.23 -11.68
N MET A 17 8.81 3.12 -11.92
CA MET A 17 9.40 1.97 -12.61
C MET A 17 9.20 0.67 -11.82
N SER A 18 9.30 0.73 -10.50
CA SER A 18 9.05 -0.45 -9.65
C SER A 18 7.59 -0.88 -9.72
N LEU A 19 6.63 0.07 -9.68
CA LEU A 19 5.20 -0.21 -9.87
C LEU A 19 4.90 -0.79 -11.25
N VAL A 20 5.51 -0.24 -12.30
CA VAL A 20 5.38 -0.76 -13.67
C VAL A 20 5.89 -2.20 -13.73
N MET A 21 7.04 -2.49 -13.13
CA MET A 21 7.57 -3.86 -13.07
C MET A 21 6.66 -4.80 -12.30
N VAL A 22 6.11 -4.38 -11.15
CA VAL A 22 5.13 -5.17 -10.40
C VAL A 22 3.94 -5.51 -11.29
N LEU A 23 3.39 -4.52 -12.01
CA LEU A 23 2.25 -4.70 -12.89
C LEU A 23 2.55 -5.66 -14.04
N ILE A 24 3.73 -5.53 -14.67
CA ILE A 24 4.19 -6.44 -15.73
C ILE A 24 4.29 -7.88 -15.20
N PHE A 25 4.99 -8.10 -14.09
CA PHE A 25 5.18 -9.44 -13.54
C PHE A 25 3.88 -10.04 -12.98
N TRP A 26 2.97 -9.20 -12.49
CA TRP A 26 1.65 -9.64 -12.07
C TRP A 26 0.79 -10.10 -13.25
N ILE A 27 0.78 -9.34 -14.35
CA ILE A 27 0.14 -9.76 -15.61
C ILE A 27 0.76 -11.06 -16.11
N ILE A 28 2.10 -11.14 -16.16
CA ILE A 28 2.80 -12.37 -16.53
C ILE A 28 2.37 -13.54 -15.65
N GLY A 29 2.35 -13.36 -14.33
CA GLY A 29 1.96 -14.40 -13.38
C GLY A 29 0.51 -14.87 -13.49
N ILE A 30 -0.38 -14.06 -14.07
CA ILE A 30 -1.77 -14.45 -14.33
C ILE A 30 -1.93 -15.13 -15.67
N PHE A 31 -1.31 -14.59 -16.72
CA PHE A 31 -1.57 -15.01 -18.09
C PHE A 31 -0.63 -16.11 -18.59
N ILE A 32 0.63 -16.14 -18.15
CA ILE A 32 1.62 -17.11 -18.65
C ILE A 32 1.45 -18.50 -18.00
N PRO A 33 1.36 -18.65 -16.66
CA PRO A 33 1.29 -19.97 -16.04
C PRO A 33 0.16 -20.88 -16.55
N PRO A 34 -1.06 -20.40 -16.83
CA PRO A 34 -2.13 -21.24 -17.37
C PRO A 34 -1.81 -21.84 -18.75
N THR A 35 -0.93 -21.21 -19.53
CA THR A 35 -0.59 -21.69 -20.89
C THR A 35 0.29 -22.94 -20.89
N VAL A 36 0.98 -23.21 -19.78
CA VAL A 36 1.84 -24.39 -19.61
C VAL A 36 1.19 -25.45 -18.71
N ARG A 37 -0.13 -25.40 -18.55
CA ARG A 37 -0.89 -26.43 -17.82
C ARG A 37 -0.66 -27.80 -18.43
N GLY A 38 -0.39 -28.79 -17.57
CA GLY A 38 -0.13 -30.16 -17.98
C GLY A 38 1.34 -30.48 -18.31
N PHE A 39 2.23 -29.49 -18.30
CA PHE A 39 3.67 -29.71 -18.39
C PHE A 39 4.30 -29.78 -17.01
N GLU A 40 5.17 -30.76 -16.82
CA GLU A 40 6.01 -30.89 -15.63
C GLU A 40 7.42 -30.39 -15.93
N VAL A 41 8.07 -29.80 -14.92
CA VAL A 41 9.47 -29.37 -15.05
C VAL A 41 10.36 -30.61 -14.95
N PRO A 42 11.06 -31.01 -16.02
CA PRO A 42 11.92 -32.19 -15.99
C PRO A 42 13.03 -31.99 -14.94
N GLY A 43 13.22 -33.00 -14.09
CA GLY A 43 14.21 -32.99 -13.01
C GLY A 43 13.71 -32.48 -11.65
N LEU A 44 12.56 -31.80 -11.59
CA LEU A 44 11.98 -31.29 -10.33
C LEU A 44 10.65 -31.95 -9.95
N ASN A 45 9.97 -32.62 -10.88
CA ASN A 45 8.66 -33.27 -10.64
C ASN A 45 7.59 -32.31 -10.06
N ILE A 46 7.70 -31.02 -10.40
CA ILE A 46 6.73 -29.97 -10.04
C ILE A 46 6.01 -29.49 -11.30
N SER A 47 4.79 -29.00 -11.14
CA SER A 47 4.04 -28.42 -12.25
C SER A 47 4.72 -27.14 -12.75
N ALA A 48 4.88 -27.04 -14.08
CA ALA A 48 5.46 -25.86 -14.70
C ALA A 48 4.62 -24.60 -14.44
N GLU A 49 3.29 -24.77 -14.32
CA GLU A 49 2.36 -23.71 -13.91
C GLU A 49 2.74 -23.13 -12.55
N LEU A 50 2.88 -23.97 -11.52
CA LEU A 50 3.21 -23.51 -10.17
C LEU A 50 4.59 -22.86 -10.15
N PHE A 51 5.57 -23.46 -10.84
CA PHE A 51 6.93 -22.92 -10.91
C PHE A 51 6.96 -21.51 -11.52
N LEU A 52 6.33 -21.30 -12.68
CA LEU A 52 6.28 -20.00 -13.34
C LEU A 52 5.47 -18.98 -12.52
N TRP A 53 4.40 -19.41 -11.87
CA TRP A 53 3.61 -18.56 -10.98
C TRP A 53 4.45 -18.08 -9.79
N VAL A 54 5.18 -18.99 -9.11
CA VAL A 54 6.03 -18.66 -7.97
C VAL A 54 7.15 -17.69 -8.39
N ILE A 55 7.82 -17.93 -9.52
CA ILE A 55 8.89 -17.03 -10.00
C ILE A 55 8.32 -15.64 -10.28
N SER A 56 7.22 -15.56 -11.05
CA SER A 56 6.60 -14.29 -11.43
C SER A 56 6.16 -13.50 -10.21
N MET A 57 5.48 -14.17 -9.27
CA MET A 57 5.04 -13.58 -8.01
C MET A 57 6.22 -13.16 -7.13
N GLY A 58 7.28 -13.96 -7.07
CA GLY A 58 8.51 -13.64 -6.34
C GLY A 58 9.20 -12.39 -6.88
N THR A 59 9.33 -12.27 -8.20
CA THR A 59 9.88 -11.06 -8.83
C THR A 59 8.99 -9.84 -8.61
N ALA A 60 7.66 -9.99 -8.75
CA ALA A 60 6.72 -8.92 -8.45
C ALA A 60 6.86 -8.46 -6.99
N ALA A 61 6.97 -9.39 -6.05
CA ALA A 61 7.15 -9.07 -4.63
C ALA A 61 8.44 -8.25 -4.37
N VAL A 62 9.55 -8.58 -5.01
CA VAL A 62 10.81 -7.81 -4.88
C VAL A 62 10.65 -6.38 -5.38
N PHE A 63 10.06 -6.18 -6.56
CA PHE A 63 9.82 -4.84 -7.09
C PHE A 63 8.82 -4.07 -6.24
N LEU A 64 7.84 -4.76 -5.65
CA LEU A 64 6.85 -4.15 -4.79
C LEU A 64 7.43 -3.68 -3.47
N ILE A 65 8.28 -4.48 -2.83
CA ILE A 65 9.01 -4.08 -1.62
C ILE A 65 9.85 -2.82 -1.91
N ARG A 66 10.52 -2.77 -3.07
CA ARG A 66 11.26 -1.56 -3.50
C ARG A 66 10.32 -0.37 -3.69
N ALA A 67 9.21 -0.56 -4.40
CA ALA A 67 8.21 0.49 -4.62
C ALA A 67 7.68 1.04 -3.30
N LEU A 68 7.36 0.17 -2.34
CA LEU A 68 6.87 0.55 -1.01
C LEU A 68 7.95 1.31 -0.22
N ALA A 69 9.18 0.82 -0.19
CA ALA A 69 10.27 1.46 0.54
C ALA A 69 10.54 2.90 0.04
N ASP A 70 10.57 3.10 -1.28
CA ASP A 70 10.75 4.43 -1.84
C ASP A 70 9.48 5.29 -1.73
N SER A 71 8.29 4.69 -1.75
CA SER A 71 7.00 5.40 -1.57
C SER A 71 6.85 5.96 -0.16
N VAL A 72 7.30 5.25 0.88
CA VAL A 72 7.27 5.76 2.27
C VAL A 72 7.94 7.13 2.35
N VAL A 73 9.12 7.27 1.76
CA VAL A 73 9.88 8.52 1.80
C VAL A 73 9.20 9.62 0.98
N LEU A 74 8.66 9.28 -0.20
CA LEU A 74 7.91 10.25 -1.01
C LEU A 74 6.63 10.72 -0.33
N ILE A 75 5.94 9.84 0.39
CA ILE A 75 4.73 10.19 1.14
C ILE A 75 5.08 11.09 2.32
N ASP A 76 6.15 10.81 3.06
CA ASP A 76 6.61 11.69 4.14
C ASP A 76 6.90 13.10 3.62
N ILE A 77 7.57 13.22 2.47
CA ILE A 77 7.84 14.50 1.80
C ILE A 77 6.54 15.19 1.36
N ALA A 78 5.62 14.45 0.73
CA ALA A 78 4.35 14.98 0.26
C ALA A 78 3.50 15.51 1.44
N ILE A 79 3.50 14.79 2.55
CA ILE A 79 2.84 15.19 3.78
C ILE A 79 3.46 16.46 4.33
N ASP A 80 4.78 16.58 4.39
CA ASP A 80 5.44 17.79 4.88
C ASP A 80 5.07 19.03 4.06
N ILE A 81 4.97 18.88 2.73
CA ILE A 81 4.50 19.94 1.83
C ILE A 81 3.05 20.32 2.15
N ILE A 82 2.16 19.34 2.29
CA ILE A 82 0.74 19.54 2.59
C ILE A 82 0.56 20.22 3.95
N ILE A 83 1.29 19.79 4.97
CA ILE A 83 1.21 20.34 6.32
C ILE A 83 1.68 21.80 6.35
N LYS A 84 2.79 22.09 5.66
CA LYS A 84 3.30 23.46 5.53
C LYS A 84 2.31 24.37 4.79
N GLN A 85 1.63 23.87 3.75
CA GLN A 85 0.60 24.64 3.04
C GLN A 85 -0.66 24.85 3.89
N LEU A 86 -1.04 23.86 4.69
CA LEU A 86 -2.27 23.90 5.48
C LEU A 86 -2.09 24.56 6.86
N GLY A 87 -0.87 24.85 7.28
CA GLY A 87 -0.56 25.43 8.59
C GLY A 87 -0.93 24.52 9.76
N ILE A 88 -1.05 23.22 9.53
CA ILE A 88 -1.41 22.23 10.54
C ILE A 88 -0.20 22.05 11.46
N LYS A 89 -0.38 22.24 12.78
CA LYS A 89 0.72 22.13 13.74
C LYS A 89 1.14 20.69 14.05
N ASP A 90 0.34 19.71 13.65
CA ASP A 90 0.55 18.30 13.96
C ASP A 90 1.13 17.51 12.78
N GLU A 91 2.47 17.45 12.69
CA GLU A 91 3.20 16.68 11.68
C GLU A 91 3.05 15.16 11.82
N LYS A 92 2.77 14.68 13.04
CA LYS A 92 2.79 13.24 13.34
C LYS A 92 1.53 12.50 12.90
N LEU A 93 0.37 13.17 12.89
CA LEU A 93 -0.92 12.53 12.57
C LEU A 93 -0.98 12.05 11.10
N PRO A 94 -0.68 12.89 10.09
CA PRO A 94 -0.82 12.46 8.70
C PRO A 94 0.23 11.42 8.30
N LYS A 95 1.47 11.54 8.81
CA LYS A 95 2.55 10.56 8.58
C LYS A 95 2.20 9.18 9.10
N LYS A 96 1.57 9.10 10.29
CA LYS A 96 1.08 7.82 10.86
C LYS A 96 0.05 7.17 9.94
N THR A 97 -0.96 7.94 9.50
CA THR A 97 -2.05 7.43 8.67
C THR A 97 -1.57 6.94 7.30
N ALA A 98 -0.64 7.63 6.66
CA ALA A 98 -0.03 7.15 5.42
C ALA A 98 0.68 5.79 5.59
N ARG A 99 1.36 5.61 6.72
CA ARG A 99 2.04 4.34 7.02
C ARG A 99 1.06 3.20 7.28
N GLU A 100 -0.10 3.48 7.88
CA GLU A 100 -1.18 2.50 8.06
C GLU A 100 -1.72 1.98 6.72
N VAL A 101 -1.84 2.84 5.70
CA VAL A 101 -2.21 2.41 4.35
C VAL A 101 -1.19 1.44 3.76
N ILE A 102 0.11 1.71 3.97
CA ILE A 102 1.19 0.83 3.52
C ILE A 102 1.10 -0.54 4.21
N TYR A 103 0.78 -0.58 5.51
CA TYR A 103 0.59 -1.84 6.22
C TYR A 103 -0.61 -2.64 5.69
N ILE A 104 -1.73 -1.99 5.34
CA ILE A 104 -2.85 -2.66 4.67
C ILE A 104 -2.39 -3.31 3.36
N ILE A 105 -1.63 -2.59 2.53
CA ILE A 105 -1.10 -3.11 1.27
C ILE A 105 -0.21 -4.33 1.54
N VAL A 106 0.71 -4.24 2.50
CA VAL A 106 1.59 -5.37 2.88
C VAL A 106 0.79 -6.58 3.33
N ILE A 107 -0.25 -6.40 4.16
CA ILE A 107 -1.10 -7.50 4.63
C ILE A 107 -1.77 -8.21 3.45
N ILE A 108 -2.39 -7.43 2.54
CA ILE A 108 -3.04 -7.99 1.34
C ILE A 108 -2.06 -8.83 0.53
N LEU A 109 -0.84 -8.32 0.32
CA LEU A 109 0.19 -8.99 -0.46
C LEU A 109 0.69 -10.27 0.19
N VAL A 110 1.00 -10.24 1.49
CA VAL A 110 1.44 -11.42 2.23
C VAL A 110 0.35 -12.48 2.19
N THR A 111 -0.91 -12.10 2.44
CA THR A 111 -2.05 -13.02 2.35
C THR A 111 -2.20 -13.61 0.95
N THR A 112 -2.04 -12.81 -0.11
CA THR A 112 -2.15 -13.28 -1.50
C THR A 112 -1.01 -14.23 -1.87
N ALA A 113 0.22 -13.92 -1.46
CA ALA A 113 1.38 -14.77 -1.74
C ALA A 113 1.33 -16.10 -0.98
N VAL A 114 0.84 -16.08 0.26
CA VAL A 114 0.75 -17.27 1.13
C VAL A 114 -0.46 -18.14 0.79
N SER A 115 -1.54 -17.56 0.23
CA SER A 115 -2.78 -18.28 -0.07
C SER A 115 -2.59 -19.57 -0.89
N PRO A 116 -1.92 -19.58 -2.05
CA PRO A 116 -1.75 -20.82 -2.83
C PRO A 116 -0.82 -21.82 -2.16
N LEU A 117 0.17 -21.37 -1.37
CA LEU A 117 1.02 -22.26 -0.58
C LEU A 117 0.22 -23.00 0.49
N VAL A 118 -0.72 -22.31 1.12
CA VAL A 118 -1.59 -22.88 2.16
C VAL A 118 -2.68 -23.75 1.53
N ALA A 119 -3.22 -23.35 0.39
CA ALA A 119 -4.21 -24.12 -0.36
C ALA A 119 -3.67 -25.48 -0.82
N ALA A 120 -2.35 -25.62 -1.02
CA ALA A 120 -1.69 -26.86 -1.40
C ALA A 120 -1.57 -27.90 -0.26
N LEU A 121 -1.91 -27.55 0.98
CA LEU A 121 -1.86 -28.46 2.14
C LEU A 121 -3.14 -29.31 2.25
N GLU A 122 -3.07 -30.46 2.93
CA GLU A 122 -4.21 -31.40 3.11
C GLU A 122 -5.47 -30.77 3.74
N LYS A 123 -5.32 -29.68 4.51
CA LYS A 123 -6.42 -28.87 5.08
C LYS A 123 -6.47 -27.45 4.51
N GLY A 124 -6.04 -27.29 3.26
CA GLY A 124 -5.81 -25.98 2.64
C GLY A 124 -7.04 -25.08 2.57
N SER A 125 -8.24 -25.64 2.43
CA SER A 125 -9.49 -24.87 2.42
C SER A 125 -9.80 -24.19 3.76
N THR A 126 -9.68 -24.93 4.87
CA THR A 126 -9.89 -24.39 6.22
C THR A 126 -8.78 -23.41 6.59
N ALA A 127 -7.52 -23.74 6.31
CA ALA A 127 -6.39 -22.87 6.60
C ALA A 127 -6.42 -21.55 5.81
N SER A 128 -6.75 -21.59 4.51
CA SER A 128 -6.92 -20.39 3.68
C SER A 128 -8.07 -19.51 4.18
N THR A 129 -9.16 -20.12 4.64
CA THR A 129 -10.31 -19.39 5.21
C THR A 129 -9.90 -18.65 6.48
N VAL A 130 -9.20 -19.31 7.41
CA VAL A 130 -8.70 -18.69 8.64
C VAL A 130 -7.76 -17.52 8.33
N ILE A 131 -6.81 -17.70 7.42
CA ILE A 131 -5.86 -16.65 7.02
C ILE A 131 -6.60 -15.44 6.45
N THR A 132 -7.63 -15.68 5.63
CA THR A 132 -8.42 -14.61 5.03
C THR A 132 -9.18 -13.80 6.08
N TYR A 133 -9.80 -14.47 7.07
CA TYR A 133 -10.48 -13.78 8.17
C TYR A 133 -9.52 -13.01 9.07
N VAL A 134 -8.34 -13.57 9.38
CA VAL A 134 -7.30 -12.86 10.15
C VAL A 134 -6.86 -11.61 9.40
N ALA A 135 -6.58 -11.72 8.10
CA ALA A 135 -6.22 -10.58 7.26
C ALA A 135 -7.34 -9.51 7.25
N LEU A 136 -8.60 -9.94 7.12
CA LEU A 136 -9.75 -9.05 7.14
C LEU A 136 -9.86 -8.28 8.46
N VAL A 137 -9.73 -8.96 9.61
CA VAL A 137 -9.76 -8.32 10.93
C VAL A 137 -8.64 -7.29 11.05
N LEU A 138 -7.42 -7.64 10.64
CA LEU A 138 -6.29 -6.70 10.67
C LEU A 138 -6.57 -5.47 9.79
N ILE A 139 -7.08 -5.67 8.57
CA ILE A 139 -7.43 -4.58 7.66
C ILE A 139 -8.49 -3.67 8.29
N LEU A 140 -9.53 -4.24 8.92
CA LEU A 140 -10.57 -3.46 9.60
C LEU A 140 -10.01 -2.61 10.74
N VAL A 141 -9.06 -3.14 11.53
CA VAL A 141 -8.37 -2.38 12.59
C VAL A 141 -7.62 -1.19 11.99
N PHE A 142 -6.87 -1.38 10.90
CA PHE A 142 -6.18 -0.28 10.23
C PHE A 142 -7.14 0.75 9.63
N ILE A 143 -8.24 0.31 9.01
CA ILE A 143 -9.26 1.23 8.48
C ILE A 143 -9.86 2.08 9.61
N TYR A 144 -10.15 1.48 10.76
CA TYR A 144 -10.65 2.22 11.92
C TYR A 144 -9.67 3.27 12.42
N ASP A 145 -8.38 2.94 12.52
CA ASP A 145 -7.33 3.88 12.93
C ASP A 145 -7.18 5.04 11.93
N ILE A 146 -7.21 4.75 10.62
CA ILE A 146 -7.20 5.76 9.56
C ILE A 146 -8.43 6.67 9.68
N GLY A 147 -9.63 6.10 9.81
CA GLY A 147 -10.88 6.85 9.93
C GLY A 147 -10.89 7.78 11.14
N ARG A 148 -10.42 7.29 12.29
CA ARG A 148 -10.29 8.10 13.52
C ARG A 148 -9.31 9.26 13.34
N SER A 149 -8.18 9.02 12.66
CA SER A 149 -7.18 10.06 12.37
C SER A 149 -7.74 11.11 11.41
N LEU A 150 -8.40 10.69 10.33
CA LEU A 150 -9.04 11.57 9.36
C LEU A 150 -10.13 12.44 10.00
N TYR A 151 -10.96 11.89 10.88
CA TYR A 151 -11.98 12.64 11.60
C TYR A 151 -11.40 13.86 12.33
N ARG A 152 -10.29 13.67 13.06
CA ARG A 152 -9.62 14.76 13.80
C ARG A 152 -9.09 15.86 12.87
N ILE A 153 -8.57 15.48 11.70
CA ILE A 153 -8.05 16.44 10.71
C ILE A 153 -9.21 17.26 10.13
N VAL A 154 -10.34 16.61 9.84
CA VAL A 154 -11.54 17.28 9.33
C VAL A 154 -12.14 18.22 10.37
N GLU A 155 -12.22 17.81 11.63
CA GLU A 155 -12.70 18.60 12.76
C GLU A 155 -11.90 19.90 12.92
N GLN A 156 -10.57 19.80 12.97
CA GLN A 156 -9.68 20.97 13.06
C GLN A 156 -9.86 21.95 11.89
N LYS A 157 -10.09 21.42 10.68
CA LYS A 157 -10.34 22.27 9.51
C LYS A 157 -11.72 22.93 9.56
N ALA A 158 -12.73 22.22 10.03
CA ALA A 158 -14.08 22.75 10.16
C ALA A 158 -14.10 23.93 11.15
N GLU A 159 -13.40 23.82 12.28
CA GLU A 159 -13.25 24.91 13.25
C GLU A 159 -12.56 26.14 12.63
N LEU A 160 -11.44 25.95 11.91
CA LEU A 160 -10.75 27.05 11.23
C LEU A 160 -11.60 27.74 10.16
N LEU A 161 -12.45 26.98 9.45
CA LEU A 161 -13.38 27.53 8.47
C LEU A 161 -14.51 28.29 9.16
N ALA A 162 -15.06 27.76 10.25
CA ALA A 162 -16.08 28.43 11.06
C ALA A 162 -15.56 29.76 11.62
N ASP A 163 -14.35 29.80 12.17
CA ASP A 163 -13.71 31.02 12.67
C ASP A 163 -13.48 32.07 11.58
N ARG A 164 -13.09 31.64 10.37
CA ARG A 164 -12.93 32.55 9.23
C ARG A 164 -14.25 33.12 8.75
N LEU A 165 -15.30 32.31 8.72
CA LEU A 165 -16.65 32.73 8.37
C LEU A 165 -17.21 33.70 9.41
N ALA A 166 -17.03 33.41 10.71
CA ALA A 166 -17.44 34.29 11.80
C ALA A 166 -16.75 35.65 11.73
N LYS A 167 -15.43 35.67 11.49
CA LYS A 167 -14.68 36.92 11.28
C LYS A 167 -15.10 37.69 10.03
N ALA A 168 -15.41 37.00 8.93
CA ALA A 168 -15.87 37.64 7.70
C ALA A 168 -17.29 38.24 7.86
N ALA A 169 -18.16 37.58 8.61
CA ALA A 169 -19.50 38.07 8.93
C ALA A 169 -19.45 39.26 9.91
N GLY A 170 -18.60 39.20 10.94
CA GLY A 170 -18.40 40.30 11.91
C GLY A 170 -17.81 41.57 11.29
N LYS A 171 -17.02 41.46 10.21
CA LYS A 171 -16.44 42.61 9.50
C LYS A 171 -17.42 43.37 8.59
N LYS A 172 -18.62 42.84 8.38
CA LYS A 172 -19.65 43.44 7.50
C LYS A 172 -20.77 44.16 8.29
N GLY A 173 -20.71 44.13 9.63
CA GLY A 173 -21.75 44.65 10.52
C GLY A 173 -21.32 45.81 11.43
N GLY A 174 -20.21 46.49 11.15
CA GLY A 174 -19.77 47.71 11.82
C GLY A 174 -19.33 48.74 10.79
#